data_AF-A0A4R1X9E0-F1
#
_entry.id   AF-A0A4R1X9E0-F1
#
_cell.length_a   1.000
_cell.length_b   1.000
_cell.length_c   1.000
_cell.angle_alpha   90.00
_cell.angle_beta   90.00
_cell.angle_gamma   90.00
#
_symmetry.space_group_name_H-M   'P 1'
#
loop_
_entity.id
_entity.type
_entity.pdbx_description
1 polymer ?
#
loop_
_entity_poly.entity_id
_entity_poly.type
_entity_poly.pdbx_seq_one_letter_code
_entity_poly.pdbx_strand_id
1 'polypeptide(L)'
;MHSKLFAALAVLLALSGCQTTQEQQAHTGAVLDARLGAFNGSTIAQFTAQTGMLPADAYPVSGGRVFVFRTDPVFLTLPATNVTPAVTRSSQCQLLVQAEPIGAGGTADSWRIVGTQRSGACSDL
;
A
#
# COMPACT_ATOMS: atom_id res chain seq x y z
N MET A 1 15.76 -41.72 28.24
CA MET A 1 14.68 -41.29 27.32
C MET A 1 14.69 -39.79 26.98
N HIS A 2 15.74 -39.02 27.32
CA HIS A 2 15.79 -37.55 27.11
C HIS A 2 16.40 -37.11 25.76
N SER A 3 17.16 -37.97 25.07
CA SER A 3 17.88 -37.60 23.84
C SER A 3 16.98 -37.48 22.59
N LYS A 4 15.86 -38.22 22.54
CA LYS A 4 14.92 -38.18 21.40
C LYS A 4 14.04 -36.93 21.37
N LEU A 5 13.81 -36.29 22.52
CA LEU A 5 12.99 -35.07 22.64
C LEU A 5 13.73 -33.82 22.12
N PHE A 6 15.05 -33.74 22.33
CA PHE A 6 15.85 -32.62 21.82
C PHE A 6 15.99 -32.63 20.29
N ALA A 7 16.10 -33.81 19.68
CA ALA A 7 16.17 -33.92 18.23
C ALA A 7 14.85 -33.49 17.55
N ALA A 8 13.70 -33.80 18.14
CA ALA A 8 12.40 -33.38 17.62
C ALA A 8 12.20 -31.86 17.70
N LEU A 9 12.67 -31.23 18.79
CA LEU A 9 12.56 -29.78 18.98
C LEU A 9 13.45 -28.99 18.00
N ALA A 10 14.64 -29.50 17.70
CA ALA A 10 15.57 -28.88 16.75
C ALA A 10 15.06 -28.92 15.30
N VAL A 11 14.34 -29.98 14.92
CA VAL A 11 13.72 -30.10 13.59
C VAL A 11 12.55 -29.12 13.44
N LEU A 12 11.69 -28.99 14.45
CA LEU A 12 10.55 -28.06 14.42
C LEU A 12 10.96 -26.57 14.29
N LEU A 13 12.10 -26.19 14.88
CA LEU A 13 12.66 -24.83 14.75
C LEU A 13 13.28 -24.55 13.38
N ALA A 14 13.71 -25.58 12.64
CA ALA A 14 14.25 -25.42 11.29
C ALA A 14 13.14 -25.23 10.23
N LEU A 15 11.93 -25.73 10.47
CA LEU A 15 10.79 -25.61 9.55
C LEU A 15 10.04 -24.26 9.66
N SER A 16 10.20 -23.51 10.75
CA SER A 16 9.53 -22.20 10.93
C SER A 16 10.30 -21.01 10.34
N GLY A 17 11.52 -21.21 9.83
CA GLY A 17 12.39 -20.15 9.30
C GLY A 17 12.25 -19.86 7.80
N CYS A 18 11.40 -20.59 7.07
CA CYS A 18 11.19 -20.41 5.63
C CYS A 18 9.86 -19.71 5.33
N GLN A 19 9.59 -18.55 5.93
CA GLN A 19 8.59 -17.67 5.33
C GLN A 19 9.16 -17.14 4.02
N THR A 20 8.54 -17.52 2.92
CA THR A 20 9.01 -17.10 1.59
C THR A 20 8.77 -15.61 1.42
N THR A 21 9.66 -14.91 0.72
CA THR A 21 9.50 -13.47 0.43
C THR A 21 8.11 -13.15 -0.17
N GLN A 22 7.54 -14.10 -0.91
CA GLN A 22 6.20 -14.01 -1.48
C GLN A 22 5.10 -13.99 -0.41
N GLU A 23 5.19 -14.83 0.62
CA GLU A 23 4.22 -14.83 1.73
C GLU A 23 4.27 -13.53 2.52
N GLN A 24 5.47 -12.98 2.76
CA GLN A 24 5.62 -11.69 3.43
C GLN A 24 4.99 -10.56 2.62
N GLN A 25 5.22 -10.53 1.30
CA GLN A 25 4.62 -9.55 0.40
C GLN A 25 3.09 -9.65 0.38
N ALA A 26 2.55 -10.87 0.34
CA ALA A 26 1.11 -11.11 0.39
C ALA A 26 0.51 -10.66 1.73
N HIS A 27 1.20 -10.93 2.84
CA HIS A 27 0.76 -10.52 4.17
C HIS A 27 0.75 -8.99 4.32
N THR A 28 1.84 -8.31 3.94
CA THR A 28 1.90 -6.84 3.93
C THR A 28 0.80 -6.25 3.05
N GLY A 29 0.62 -6.81 1.84
CA GLY A 29 -0.45 -6.41 0.94
C GLY A 29 -1.84 -6.50 1.57
N ALA A 30 -2.16 -7.64 2.19
CA ALA A 30 -3.45 -7.85 2.84
C ALA A 30 -3.71 -6.90 4.03
N VAL A 31 -2.67 -6.60 4.82
CA VAL A 31 -2.78 -5.64 5.93
C VAL A 31 -3.04 -4.23 5.40
N LEU A 32 -2.34 -3.80 4.36
CA LEU A 32 -2.56 -2.52 3.70
C LEU A 32 -3.97 -2.43 3.10
N ASP A 33 -4.40 -3.47 2.38
CA ASP A 33 -5.73 -3.51 1.76
C ASP A 33 -6.83 -3.47 2.83
N ALA A 34 -6.64 -4.11 3.99
CA ALA A 34 -7.57 -4.04 5.11
C ALA A 34 -7.62 -2.63 5.73
N ARG A 35 -6.47 -1.96 5.92
CA ARG A 35 -6.42 -0.58 6.41
C ARG A 35 -7.09 0.39 5.44
N LEU A 36 -6.81 0.27 4.15
CA LEU A 36 -7.43 1.09 3.10
C LEU A 36 -8.93 0.81 2.98
N GLY A 37 -9.34 -0.45 3.15
CA GLY A 37 -10.75 -0.85 3.17
C GLY A 37 -11.51 -0.27 4.36
N ALA A 38 -10.86 0.00 5.50
CA ALA A 38 -11.48 0.61 6.66
C ALA A 38 -11.92 2.08 6.42
N PHE A 39 -11.40 2.72 5.37
CA PHE A 39 -11.84 4.06 4.98
C PHE A 39 -13.10 4.07 4.10
N ASN A 40 -13.59 2.90 3.66
CA ASN A 40 -14.85 2.85 2.91
C ASN A 40 -16.00 3.36 3.79
N GLY A 41 -16.78 4.29 3.25
CA GLY A 41 -17.84 5.01 3.96
C GLY A 41 -17.40 6.31 4.63
N SER A 42 -16.10 6.56 4.79
CA SER A 42 -15.57 7.85 5.28
C SER A 42 -15.56 8.92 4.17
N THR A 43 -15.40 10.18 4.55
CA THR A 43 -15.27 11.27 3.57
C THR A 43 -13.81 11.45 3.13
N ILE A 44 -13.60 12.06 1.95
CA ILE A 44 -12.25 12.42 1.51
C ILE A 44 -11.58 13.36 2.52
N ALA A 45 -12.34 14.28 3.14
CA ALA A 45 -11.81 15.14 4.20
C ALA A 45 -11.27 14.31 5.39
N GLN A 46 -12.02 13.32 5.87
CA GLN A 46 -11.57 12.42 6.94
C GLN A 46 -10.34 11.61 6.54
N PHE A 47 -10.31 11.11 5.31
CA PHE A 47 -9.15 10.39 4.77
C PHE A 47 -7.90 11.27 4.76
N THR A 48 -7.98 12.50 4.23
CA THR A 48 -6.86 13.44 4.21
C THR A 48 -6.42 13.84 5.62
N ALA A 49 -7.35 14.00 6.56
CA ALA A 49 -7.05 14.33 7.95
C ALA A 49 -6.33 13.18 8.70
N GLN A 50 -6.70 11.92 8.41
CA GLN A 50 -6.09 10.75 9.07
C GLN A 50 -4.76 10.36 8.45
N THR A 51 -4.63 10.48 7.13
CA THR A 51 -3.42 10.05 6.41
C THR A 51 -2.40 11.18 6.23
N GLY A 52 -2.82 12.44 6.37
CA GLY A 52 -2.00 13.61 6.02
C GLY A 52 -1.74 13.77 4.53
N MET A 53 -2.25 12.86 3.68
CA MET A 53 -2.08 12.93 2.24
C MET A 53 -3.08 13.89 1.61
N LEU A 54 -2.65 14.57 0.55
CA LEU A 54 -3.51 15.40 -0.28
C LEU A 54 -3.64 14.77 -1.67
N PRO A 55 -4.80 14.91 -2.33
CA PRO A 55 -4.97 14.42 -3.69
C PRO A 55 -4.08 15.22 -4.64
N ALA A 56 -3.27 14.50 -5.43
CA ALA A 56 -2.47 15.06 -6.51
C ALA A 56 -3.34 15.38 -7.74
N ASP A 57 -4.42 14.62 -7.94
CA ASP A 57 -5.37 14.81 -9.03
C ASP A 57 -6.76 14.30 -8.62
N ALA A 58 -7.81 14.73 -9.30
CA ALA A 58 -9.15 14.19 -9.14
C ALA A 58 -9.96 14.30 -10.44
N TYR A 59 -10.35 13.16 -11.02
CA TYR A 59 -11.07 13.12 -12.29
C TYR A 59 -12.45 12.48 -12.15
N PRO A 60 -13.47 12.98 -12.88
CA PRO A 60 -14.83 12.46 -12.81
C PRO A 60 -14.92 11.06 -13.44
N VAL A 61 -15.79 10.22 -12.88
CA VAL A 61 -16.17 8.91 -13.42
C VAL A 61 -17.68 8.75 -13.38
N SER A 62 -18.22 7.74 -14.07
CA SER A 62 -19.66 7.44 -14.00
C SER A 62 -20.06 7.15 -12.56
N GLY A 63 -20.91 8.02 -11.97
CA GLY A 63 -21.39 7.88 -10.60
C GLY A 63 -20.57 8.61 -9.52
N GLY A 64 -19.45 9.25 -9.87
CA GLY A 64 -18.65 9.93 -8.86
C GLY A 64 -17.32 10.52 -9.37
N ARG A 65 -16.27 10.36 -8.57
CA ARG A 65 -14.93 10.89 -8.84
C ARG A 65 -13.87 9.93 -8.31
N VAL A 66 -12.74 9.86 -9.01
CA VAL A 66 -11.53 9.19 -8.51
C VAL A 66 -10.55 10.26 -8.06
N PHE A 67 -10.14 10.18 -6.80
CA PHE A 67 -9.06 10.99 -6.24
C PHE A 67 -7.76 10.20 -6.31
N VAL A 68 -6.72 10.82 -6.86
CA VAL A 68 -5.39 10.22 -7.02
C VAL A 68 -4.48 10.76 -5.94
N PHE A 69 -4.00 9.90 -5.08
CA PHE A 69 -2.99 10.22 -4.07
C PHE A 69 -1.66 9.58 -4.48
N ARG A 70 -0.57 10.31 -4.30
CA ARG A 70 0.77 9.85 -4.65
C ARG A 70 1.73 10.20 -3.51
N THR A 71 2.59 9.25 -3.16
CA THR A 71 3.71 9.51 -2.27
C THR A 71 4.85 10.16 -3.05
N ASP A 72 5.87 10.66 -2.35
CA ASP A 72 7.11 11.03 -3.03
C ASP A 72 7.76 9.81 -3.68
N PRO A 73 8.39 9.97 -4.86
CA PRO A 73 9.11 8.88 -5.50
C PRO A 73 10.38 8.53 -4.74
N VAL A 74 10.60 7.22 -4.55
CA VAL A 74 11.85 6.67 -4.02
C VAL A 74 12.76 6.31 -5.18
N PHE A 75 14.00 6.77 -5.15
CA PHE A 75 15.02 6.49 -6.17
C PHE A 75 16.02 5.46 -5.67
N LEU A 76 16.24 4.41 -6.47
CA LEU A 76 17.30 3.44 -6.27
C LEU A 76 18.33 3.62 -7.37
N THR A 77 19.56 3.97 -6.99
CA THR A 77 20.68 4.11 -7.92
C THR A 77 21.66 2.97 -7.71
N LEU A 78 21.86 2.17 -8.75
CA LEU A 78 22.95 1.20 -8.84
C LEU A 78 24.16 1.94 -9.41
N PRO A 79 25.27 2.08 -8.66
CA PRO A 79 26.46 2.78 -9.15
C PRO A 79 27.10 2.04 -10.33
N ALA A 80 27.85 2.78 -11.14
CA ALA A 80 28.59 2.19 -12.25
C ALA A 80 29.69 1.23 -11.74
N THR A 81 29.96 0.19 -12.51
CA THR A 81 31.14 -0.68 -12.34
C THR A 81 32.06 -0.52 -13.56
N ASN A 82 33.19 -1.22 -13.60
CA ASN A 82 34.09 -1.22 -14.76
C ASN A 82 33.44 -1.70 -16.06
N VAL A 83 32.31 -2.43 -15.99
CA VAL A 83 31.66 -3.04 -17.16
C VAL A 83 30.16 -2.75 -17.26
N THR A 84 29.57 -2.06 -16.28
CA THR A 84 28.14 -1.71 -16.29
C THR A 84 27.94 -0.23 -15.96
N PRO A 85 27.14 0.51 -16.76
CA PRO A 85 26.81 1.90 -16.45
C PRO A 85 25.95 1.99 -15.19
N ALA A 86 25.92 3.18 -14.57
CA ALA A 86 25.01 3.45 -13.48
C ALA A 86 23.55 3.44 -13.98
N VAL A 87 22.64 2.89 -13.18
CA VAL A 87 21.21 2.84 -13.50
C VAL A 87 20.43 3.35 -12.29
N THR A 88 19.60 4.36 -12.52
CA THR A 88 18.64 4.86 -11.54
C THR A 88 17.24 4.42 -11.92
N ARG A 89 16.48 3.92 -10.94
CA ARG A 89 15.06 3.60 -11.07
C ARG A 89 14.27 4.38 -10.03
N SER A 90 13.07 4.81 -10.37
CA SER A 90 12.13 5.44 -9.45
C SER A 90 10.93 4.54 -9.22
N SER A 91 10.47 4.45 -7.98
CA SER A 91 9.23 3.80 -7.61
C SER A 91 8.37 4.75 -6.79
N GLN A 92 7.07 4.78 -7.04
CA GLN A 92 6.10 5.61 -6.34
C GLN A 92 4.89 4.77 -5.95
N CYS A 93 4.28 5.06 -4.81
CA CYS A 93 2.96 4.55 -4.50
C CYS A 93 1.90 5.48 -5.06
N GLN A 94 0.93 4.92 -5.78
CA GLN A 94 -0.27 5.61 -6.21
C GLN A 94 -1.50 4.91 -5.65
N LEU A 95 -2.32 5.68 -4.94
CA LEU A 95 -3.62 5.26 -4.42
C LEU A 95 -4.73 5.97 -5.18
N LEU A 96 -5.63 5.18 -5.76
CA LEU A 96 -6.85 5.61 -6.41
C LEU A 96 -8.00 5.42 -5.43
N VAL A 97 -8.63 6.50 -5.01
CA VAL A 97 -9.77 6.48 -4.10
C VAL A 97 -11.01 6.84 -4.90
N GLN A 98 -11.89 5.88 -5.09
CA GLN A 98 -13.20 6.07 -5.71
C GLN A 98 -14.14 6.64 -4.67
N ALA A 99 -14.84 7.71 -5.03
CA ALA A 99 -15.80 8.36 -4.15
C ALA A 99 -17.06 8.80 -4.89
N GLU A 100 -18.17 8.77 -4.16
CA GLU A 100 -19.49 9.20 -4.62
C GLU A 100 -19.93 10.47 -3.89
N PRO A 101 -20.73 11.33 -4.54
CA PRO A 101 -21.27 12.50 -3.87
C PRO A 101 -22.29 12.10 -2.80
N ILE A 102 -22.20 12.71 -1.62
CA ILE A 102 -23.19 12.54 -0.52
C ILE A 102 -23.99 13.82 -0.23
N GLY A 103 -23.77 14.88 -1.02
CA GLY A 103 -24.48 16.15 -0.90
C GLY A 103 -24.23 17.05 -2.10
N ALA A 104 -24.77 18.27 -2.07
CA ALA A 104 -24.65 19.25 -3.15
C ALA A 104 -23.32 20.03 -3.12
N GLY A 105 -22.44 19.77 -2.15
CA GLY A 105 -21.19 20.51 -1.98
C GLY A 105 -20.06 20.02 -2.90
N GLY A 106 -19.14 20.92 -3.25
CA GLY A 106 -17.92 20.61 -4.03
C GLY A 106 -16.68 20.36 -3.18
N THR A 107 -16.79 20.35 -1.85
CA THR A 107 -15.67 20.20 -0.91
C THR A 107 -15.37 18.74 -0.61
N ALA A 108 -14.19 18.45 -0.04
CA ALA A 108 -13.75 17.10 0.32
C ALA A 108 -14.72 16.35 1.25
N ASP A 109 -15.50 17.06 2.06
CA ASP A 109 -16.53 16.48 2.94
C ASP A 109 -17.74 15.92 2.18
N SER A 110 -17.96 16.38 0.95
CA SER A 110 -19.12 15.99 0.13
C SER A 110 -18.88 14.72 -0.68
N TRP A 111 -17.71 14.09 -0.53
CA TRP A 111 -17.30 12.89 -1.28
C TRP A 111 -17.07 11.75 -0.31
N ARG A 112 -17.88 10.69 -0.42
CA ARG A 112 -17.76 9.47 0.39
C ARG A 112 -16.98 8.41 -0.37
N ILE A 113 -15.98 7.83 0.28
CA ILE A 113 -15.16 6.76 -0.27
C ILE A 113 -16.01 5.50 -0.42
N VAL A 114 -15.99 4.91 -1.62
CA VAL A 114 -16.67 3.66 -1.93
C VAL A 114 -15.72 2.54 -2.34
N GLY A 115 -14.48 2.90 -2.69
CA GLY A 115 -13.46 1.93 -3.00
C GLY A 115 -12.07 2.55 -3.02
N THR A 116 -11.07 1.70 -2.80
CA THR A 116 -9.66 2.07 -2.85
C THR A 116 -8.92 1.05 -3.70
N GLN A 117 -7.97 1.53 -4.51
CA GLN A 117 -7.10 0.68 -5.31
C GLN A 117 -5.69 1.26 -5.28
N ARG A 118 -4.69 0.42 -5.05
CA ARG A 118 -3.29 0.82 -5.01
C ARG A 118 -2.51 0.28 -6.21
N SER A 119 -1.44 0.98 -6.55
CA SER A 119 -0.47 0.58 -7.57
C SER A 119 0.92 1.10 -7.23
N GLY A 120 1.95 0.35 -7.62
CA GLY A 120 3.34 0.71 -7.34
C GLY A 120 3.83 0.28 -5.95
N ALA A 121 4.87 0.96 -5.47
CA ALA A 121 5.61 0.59 -4.25
C ALA A 121 4.96 1.20 -3.00
N CYS A 122 3.89 0.55 -2.51
CA CYS A 122 3.06 1.02 -1.38
C CYS A 122 3.40 0.33 -0.05
N SER A 123 4.66 -0.03 0.18
CA SER A 123 5.10 -0.77 1.39
C SER A 123 4.99 0.05 2.68
N ASP A 124 5.03 1.38 2.58
CA ASP A 124 5.18 2.30 3.72
C ASP A 124 4.00 3.30 3.84
N LEU A 125 2.82 2.91 3.33
CA LEU A 125 1.58 3.69 3.41
C LEU A 125 0.91 3.60 4.81
#